data_AF-A0A933TCF8-F1
#
_entry.id   AF-A0A933TCF8-F1
#
_cell.length_a   1.000
_cell.length_b   1.000
_cell.length_c   1.000
_cell.angle_alpha   90.00
_cell.angle_beta   90.00
_cell.angle_gamma   90.00
#
_symmetry.space_group_name_H-M   'P 1'
#
loop_
_entity.id
_entity.type
_entity.pdbx_description
1 polymer ?
#
loop_
_entity_poly.entity_id
_entity_poly.type
_entity_poly.pdbx_seq_one_letter_code
_entity_poly.pdbx_strand_id
1 'polypeptide(L)'
;MSRPQAGLRAQIQADQRTALFGRLRMADWIEMPEREFAREIERVEKDPLFRKLHFGTGSRPGFIRRQRWPSGRCGSSIFEAAVHALPSRQHVQVEEIVDRRQALLPKIQELGREAFERYFLYAEEALPLAEIARRTGFAEEEIREINDLLVEFGAQAEFAGPAEAAPASAYASLAAISLEQGEPALEFHSPYWARGRYQIRYDLLDEWKRSGLLDGRELKQLPRLLRKIETLNLRQNTIYRVLESLCRLQAKYLKSRREELMRPISLQQLARQLELSPSTVSRAAAGRSVRLPWGREVPLIALLPGRRRVLRRILALWLEEEGPRGTDAGLAARLRQEFGISVSRRTVNAVRLEAARGKS
;
A
#
# COMPACT_ATOMS: atom_id res chain seq x y z
N MET A 1 45.30 -28.66 20.19
CA MET A 1 43.84 -28.45 20.33
C MET A 1 43.54 -26.97 20.49
N SER A 2 42.37 -26.51 20.03
CA SER A 2 41.82 -25.13 20.11
C SER A 2 42.10 -24.15 18.96
N ARG A 3 41.45 -24.37 17.80
CA ARG A 3 41.08 -23.31 16.82
C ARG A 3 39.71 -23.44 16.10
N PRO A 4 38.59 -24.00 16.64
CA PRO A 4 37.29 -23.91 15.95
C PRO A 4 36.45 -22.65 16.29
N GLN A 5 36.69 -21.98 17.42
CA GLN A 5 35.76 -20.95 17.94
C GLN A 5 35.91 -19.55 17.33
N ALA A 6 37.05 -19.22 16.71
CA ALA A 6 37.29 -17.90 16.13
C ALA A 6 36.52 -17.67 14.82
N GLY A 7 36.38 -18.70 13.98
CA GLY A 7 35.63 -18.62 12.72
C GLY A 7 34.12 -18.45 12.94
N LEU A 8 33.55 -19.15 13.92
CA LEU A 8 32.13 -19.07 14.24
C LEU A 8 31.72 -17.68 14.78
N ARG A 9 32.57 -17.04 15.60
CA ARG A 9 32.33 -15.66 16.09
C ARG A 9 32.41 -14.61 14.98
N ALA A 10 33.35 -14.76 14.04
CA ALA A 10 33.46 -13.86 12.89
C ALA A 10 32.27 -14.00 11.93
N GLN A 11 31.78 -15.22 11.71
CA GLN A 11 30.62 -15.52 10.87
C GLN A 11 29.31 -14.97 11.48
N ILE A 12 29.11 -15.16 12.79
CA ILE A 12 27.96 -14.59 13.52
C ILE A 12 27.99 -13.05 13.49
N GLN A 13 29.17 -12.43 13.61
CA GLN A 13 29.31 -10.97 13.51
C GLN A 13 29.07 -10.45 12.08
N ALA A 14 29.45 -11.19 11.04
CA ALA A 14 29.19 -10.85 9.65
C ALA A 14 27.70 -10.99 9.28
N ASP A 15 27.02 -12.03 9.77
CA ASP A 15 25.57 -12.23 9.59
C ASP A 15 24.76 -11.21 10.37
N GLN A 16 25.18 -10.87 11.60
CA GLN A 16 24.56 -9.78 12.38
C GLN A 16 24.76 -8.43 11.70
N ARG A 17 25.95 -8.15 11.12
CA ARG A 17 26.19 -6.94 10.33
C ARG A 17 25.37 -6.92 9.05
N THR A 18 25.22 -8.03 8.33
CA THR A 18 24.41 -8.11 7.11
C THR A 18 22.91 -7.97 7.41
N ALA A 19 22.44 -8.53 8.52
CA ALA A 19 21.09 -8.34 9.03
C ALA A 19 20.85 -6.89 9.51
N LEU A 20 21.84 -6.25 10.16
CA LEU A 20 21.77 -4.82 10.53
C LEU A 20 21.82 -3.91 9.32
N PHE A 21 22.68 -4.16 8.34
CA PHE A 21 22.76 -3.40 7.08
C PHE A 21 21.51 -3.60 6.22
N GLY A 22 20.94 -4.81 6.22
CA GLY A 22 19.63 -5.10 5.67
C GLY A 22 18.54 -4.28 6.36
N ARG A 23 18.52 -4.26 7.70
CA ARG A 23 17.55 -3.48 8.51
C ARG A 23 17.70 -1.96 8.35
N LEU A 24 18.92 -1.44 8.25
CA LEU A 24 19.18 -0.01 8.03
C LEU A 24 18.67 0.41 6.63
N ARG A 25 19.02 -0.35 5.59
CA ARG A 25 18.45 -0.12 4.24
C ARG A 25 16.93 -0.25 4.24
N MET A 26 16.37 -1.23 4.94
CA MET A 26 14.91 -1.41 5.00
C MET A 26 14.20 -0.20 5.60
N ALA A 27 14.80 0.42 6.62
CA ALA A 27 14.23 1.57 7.27
C ALA A 27 14.09 2.74 6.28
N ASP A 28 15.17 2.99 5.51
CA ASP A 28 15.19 3.99 4.42
C ASP A 28 14.12 3.66 3.37
N TRP A 29 14.00 2.38 2.99
CA TRP A 29 12.99 1.93 2.02
C TRP A 29 11.56 2.07 2.51
N ILE A 30 11.29 2.05 3.81
CA ILE A 30 9.94 2.26 4.35
C ILE A 30 9.62 3.75 4.47
N GLU A 31 10.61 4.57 4.81
CA GLU A 31 10.45 6.03 4.94
C GLU A 31 10.51 6.78 3.61
N MET A 32 11.08 6.17 2.57
CA MET A 32 11.18 6.75 1.22
C MET A 32 9.82 7.37 0.80
N PRO A 33 9.78 8.60 0.30
CA PRO A 33 8.54 9.22 -0.18
C PRO A 33 7.88 8.38 -1.28
N GLU A 34 6.55 8.37 -1.36
CA GLU A 34 5.83 7.57 -2.36
C GLU A 34 6.21 7.96 -3.80
N ARG A 35 6.51 9.24 -4.06
CA ARG A 35 7.04 9.72 -5.34
C ARG A 35 8.35 9.05 -5.74
N GLU A 36 9.29 8.95 -4.82
CA GLU A 36 10.58 8.30 -5.08
C GLU A 36 10.39 6.79 -5.26
N PHE A 37 9.51 6.19 -4.44
CA PHE A 37 9.18 4.78 -4.55
C PHE A 37 8.54 4.43 -5.90
N ALA A 38 7.65 5.27 -6.42
CA ALA A 38 7.03 5.08 -7.74
C ALA A 38 8.08 5.12 -8.86
N ARG A 39 9.08 6.02 -8.78
CA ARG A 39 10.22 6.06 -9.72
C ARG A 39 11.09 4.81 -9.65
N GLU A 40 11.28 4.23 -8.46
CA GLU A 40 12.00 2.97 -8.30
C GLU A 40 11.25 1.80 -8.94
N ILE A 41 9.92 1.77 -8.84
CA ILE A 41 9.07 0.81 -9.55
C ILE A 41 9.18 1.02 -11.05
N GLU A 42 9.03 2.25 -11.53
CA GLU A 42 9.14 2.57 -12.95
C GLU A 42 10.49 2.11 -13.53
N ARG A 43 11.59 2.38 -12.84
CA ARG A 43 12.92 1.95 -13.28
C ARG A 43 13.03 0.42 -13.36
N VAL A 44 12.42 -0.30 -12.43
CA VAL A 44 12.40 -1.76 -12.44
C VAL A 44 11.52 -2.29 -13.56
N GLU A 45 10.33 -1.75 -13.77
CA GLU A 45 9.40 -2.26 -14.78
C GLU A 45 9.78 -1.87 -16.23
N LYS A 46 10.53 -0.77 -16.41
CA LYS A 46 11.12 -0.38 -17.70
C LYS A 46 12.44 -1.10 -18.01
N ASP A 47 13.01 -1.85 -17.05
CA ASP A 47 14.22 -2.62 -17.28
C ASP A 47 13.95 -3.74 -18.32
N PRO A 48 14.77 -3.86 -19.39
CA PRO A 48 14.55 -4.86 -20.44
C PRO A 48 14.56 -6.31 -19.92
N LEU A 49 15.44 -6.61 -18.96
CA LEU A 49 15.49 -7.92 -18.33
C LEU A 49 14.22 -8.14 -17.52
N PHE A 50 13.76 -7.16 -16.74
CA PHE A 50 12.46 -7.29 -16.04
C PHE A 50 11.32 -7.61 -17.02
N ARG A 51 11.17 -6.84 -18.10
CA ARG A 51 10.10 -7.04 -19.10
C ARG A 51 10.15 -8.44 -19.70
N LYS A 52 11.35 -8.90 -20.07
CA LYS A 52 11.57 -10.26 -20.58
C LYS A 52 11.15 -11.33 -19.57
N LEU A 53 11.48 -11.13 -18.30
CA LEU A 53 11.14 -12.06 -17.21
C LEU A 53 9.68 -11.96 -16.74
N HIS A 54 9.01 -10.86 -17.04
CA HIS A 54 7.61 -10.63 -16.72
C HIS A 54 6.67 -11.17 -17.81
N PHE A 55 6.88 -10.76 -19.05
CA PHE A 55 6.06 -11.17 -20.20
C PHE A 55 6.47 -12.51 -20.80
N GLY A 56 7.68 -12.98 -20.51
CA GLY A 56 8.23 -14.21 -21.09
C GLY A 56 8.93 -13.97 -22.43
N THR A 57 9.26 -15.07 -23.11
CA THR A 57 9.92 -15.02 -24.42
C THR A 57 9.44 -16.18 -25.29
N GLY A 58 8.86 -15.85 -26.45
CA GLY A 58 8.24 -16.84 -27.34
C GLY A 58 7.12 -17.58 -26.62
N SER A 59 7.18 -18.91 -26.59
CA SER A 59 6.24 -19.77 -25.87
C SER A 59 6.56 -19.94 -24.38
N ARG A 60 7.70 -19.42 -23.89
CA ARG A 60 8.11 -19.60 -22.49
C ARG A 60 7.50 -18.51 -21.61
N PRO A 61 6.70 -18.85 -20.59
CA PRO A 61 6.16 -17.85 -19.67
C PRO A 61 7.27 -17.21 -18.84
N GLY A 62 7.11 -15.93 -18.54
CA GLY A 62 7.96 -15.23 -17.57
C GLY A 62 7.86 -15.88 -16.19
N PHE A 63 8.81 -15.63 -15.29
CA PHE A 63 8.72 -16.14 -13.91
C PHE A 63 8.40 -15.04 -12.89
N ILE A 64 8.29 -13.78 -13.31
CA ILE A 64 7.87 -12.67 -12.46
C ILE A 64 6.44 -12.31 -12.83
N ARG A 65 5.53 -12.32 -11.86
CA ARG A 65 4.16 -11.84 -12.05
C ARG A 65 3.73 -10.91 -10.94
N ARG A 66 2.63 -10.19 -11.14
CA ARG A 66 1.96 -9.46 -10.06
C ARG A 66 1.00 -10.40 -9.33
N GLN A 67 0.87 -10.21 -8.03
CA GLN A 67 -0.08 -10.89 -7.17
C GLN A 67 -0.84 -9.83 -6.39
N ARG A 68 -2.14 -9.75 -6.63
CA ARG A 68 -3.03 -8.80 -5.99
C ARG A 68 -3.06 -9.00 -4.48
N TRP A 69 -3.32 -7.90 -3.77
CA TRP A 69 -3.62 -7.94 -2.35
C TRP A 69 -4.97 -8.62 -2.09
N PRO A 70 -5.09 -9.51 -1.08
CA PRO A 70 -6.35 -10.19 -0.76
C PRO A 70 -7.54 -9.24 -0.53
N SER A 71 -7.29 -8.11 0.13
CA SER A 71 -8.31 -7.10 0.50
C SER A 71 -8.16 -5.78 -0.26
N GLY A 72 -7.27 -5.74 -1.26
CA GLY A 72 -6.99 -4.54 -2.04
C GLY A 72 -7.78 -4.51 -3.34
N ARG A 73 -8.35 -3.36 -3.67
CA ARG A 73 -8.98 -3.08 -4.95
C ARG A 73 -8.34 -1.87 -5.61
N CYS A 74 -8.63 -1.77 -6.89
CA CYS A 74 -8.55 -0.55 -7.66
C CYS A 74 -9.76 0.33 -7.36
N GLY A 75 -9.54 1.60 -6.98
CA GLY A 75 -10.63 2.59 -7.00
C GLY A 75 -11.04 2.89 -8.44
N SER A 76 -12.32 3.24 -8.69
CA SER A 76 -12.83 3.60 -10.02
C SER A 76 -11.98 4.69 -10.71
N SER A 77 -11.38 5.54 -9.89
CA SER A 77 -10.47 6.62 -10.28
C SER A 77 -9.24 6.16 -11.07
N ILE A 78 -8.71 4.93 -10.95
CA ILE A 78 -7.52 4.54 -11.75
C ILE A 78 -7.92 4.23 -13.19
N PHE A 79 -9.06 3.58 -13.42
CA PHE A 79 -9.55 3.36 -14.78
C PHE A 79 -9.92 4.70 -15.42
N GLU A 80 -10.68 5.54 -14.72
CA GLU A 80 -11.02 6.89 -15.19
C GLU A 80 -9.76 7.73 -15.42
N ALA A 81 -8.80 7.72 -14.49
CA ALA A 81 -7.57 8.47 -14.67
C ALA A 81 -6.67 7.86 -15.74
N ALA A 82 -6.63 6.54 -15.96
CA ALA A 82 -5.91 5.95 -17.09
C ALA A 82 -6.54 6.34 -18.43
N VAL A 83 -7.88 6.43 -18.47
CA VAL A 83 -8.64 6.91 -19.63
C VAL A 83 -8.48 8.42 -19.85
N HIS A 84 -8.27 9.20 -18.78
CA HIS A 84 -8.16 10.66 -18.82
C HIS A 84 -6.73 11.20 -18.62
N ALA A 85 -5.72 10.33 -18.46
CA ALA A 85 -4.31 10.69 -18.24
C ALA A 85 -3.69 11.19 -19.55
N LEU A 86 -4.15 12.36 -19.99
CA LEU A 86 -3.40 13.21 -20.89
C LEU A 86 -2.39 14.00 -20.05
N PRO A 87 -1.11 14.09 -20.44
CA PRO A 87 -0.21 15.06 -19.85
C PRO A 87 -0.64 16.46 -20.29
N SER A 88 -0.71 17.38 -19.34
CA SER A 88 -0.74 18.82 -19.61
C SER A 88 0.36 19.19 -20.61
N ARG A 89 -0.02 19.91 -21.66
CA ARG A 89 0.82 20.40 -22.76
C ARG A 89 2.03 21.21 -22.28
N GLN A 90 3.13 20.59 -21.87
CA GLN A 90 4.44 21.26 -21.79
C GLN A 90 5.54 20.26 -22.12
N HIS A 91 5.91 20.16 -23.40
CA HIS A 91 7.27 20.07 -23.97
C HIS A 91 7.23 19.58 -25.43
N VAL A 92 7.93 20.29 -26.32
CA VAL A 92 7.78 20.36 -27.79
C VAL A 92 8.52 19.20 -28.51
N GLN A 93 8.50 17.97 -27.99
CA GLN A 93 9.13 16.82 -28.66
C GLN A 93 8.26 15.54 -28.66
N VAL A 94 6.98 15.64 -28.32
CA VAL A 94 6.15 14.47 -27.94
C VAL A 94 4.89 14.33 -28.79
N GLU A 95 4.72 15.04 -29.90
CA GLU A 95 3.47 14.98 -30.70
C GLU A 95 3.16 13.54 -31.15
N GLU A 96 4.13 12.81 -31.70
CA GLU A 96 3.90 11.44 -32.18
C GLU A 96 3.60 10.41 -31.07
N ILE A 97 4.17 10.59 -29.87
CA ILE A 97 3.93 9.73 -28.70
C ILE A 97 2.59 10.08 -28.05
N VAL A 98 2.20 11.36 -28.03
CA VAL A 98 0.88 11.81 -27.58
C VAL A 98 -0.20 11.28 -28.52
N ASP A 99 0.02 11.34 -29.84
CA ASP A 99 -0.96 10.89 -30.83
C ASP A 99 -1.20 9.37 -30.76
N ARG A 100 -0.15 8.54 -30.62
CA ARG A 100 -0.31 7.09 -30.41
C ARG A 100 -1.03 6.77 -29.11
N ARG A 101 -0.69 7.46 -28.01
CA ARG A 101 -1.37 7.28 -26.72
C ARG A 101 -2.83 7.71 -26.78
N GLN A 102 -3.15 8.79 -27.50
CA GLN A 102 -4.52 9.22 -27.75
C GLN A 102 -5.33 8.19 -28.54
N ALA A 103 -4.71 7.49 -29.50
CA ALA A 103 -5.37 6.45 -30.28
C ALA A 103 -5.72 5.19 -29.44
N LEU A 104 -5.02 4.94 -28.32
CA LEU A 104 -5.30 3.82 -27.43
C LEU A 104 -6.50 4.07 -26.50
N LEU A 105 -6.77 5.33 -26.12
CA LEU A 105 -7.81 5.65 -25.14
C LEU A 105 -9.21 5.18 -25.56
N PRO A 106 -9.68 5.41 -26.81
CA PRO A 106 -10.97 4.89 -27.26
C PRO A 106 -11.02 3.36 -27.23
N LYS A 107 -9.94 2.68 -27.64
CA LYS A 107 -9.87 1.22 -27.60
C LYS A 107 -9.91 0.67 -26.17
N ILE A 108 -9.26 1.33 -25.20
CA ILE A 108 -9.33 0.96 -23.77
C ILE A 108 -10.75 1.16 -23.25
N GLN A 109 -11.44 2.23 -23.67
CA GLN A 109 -12.84 2.45 -23.32
C GLN A 109 -13.75 1.35 -23.89
N GLU A 110 -13.56 0.98 -25.16
CA GLU A 110 -14.31 -0.11 -25.83
C GLU A 110 -14.05 -1.47 -25.19
N LEU A 111 -12.81 -1.77 -24.79
CA LEU A 111 -12.45 -2.99 -24.05
C LEU A 111 -13.25 -3.12 -22.75
N GLY A 112 -13.57 -1.98 -22.13
CA GLY A 112 -14.31 -1.91 -20.89
C GLY A 112 -13.44 -2.17 -19.65
N ARG A 113 -13.97 -1.72 -18.51
CA ARG A 113 -13.25 -1.72 -17.22
C ARG A 113 -12.84 -3.11 -16.75
N GLU A 114 -13.72 -4.09 -16.87
CA GLU A 114 -13.49 -5.43 -16.31
C GLU A 114 -12.33 -6.15 -17.02
N ALA A 115 -12.30 -6.07 -18.35
CA ALA A 115 -11.21 -6.61 -19.15
C ALA A 115 -9.92 -5.80 -18.96
N PHE A 116 -9.98 -4.47 -18.84
CA PHE A 116 -8.82 -3.66 -18.50
C PHE A 116 -8.20 -4.09 -17.15
N GLU A 117 -9.04 -4.20 -16.12
CA GLU A 117 -8.61 -4.63 -14.80
C GLU A 117 -7.99 -6.03 -14.82
N ARG A 118 -8.60 -6.96 -15.56
CA ARG A 118 -8.12 -8.34 -15.68
C ARG A 118 -6.78 -8.45 -16.41
N TYR A 119 -6.64 -7.81 -17.57
CA TYR A 119 -5.50 -8.05 -18.47
C TYR A 119 -4.34 -7.07 -18.30
N PHE A 120 -4.59 -5.85 -17.86
CA PHE A 120 -3.57 -4.80 -17.79
C PHE A 120 -3.26 -4.36 -16.36
N LEU A 121 -4.30 -4.14 -15.55
CA LEU A 121 -4.08 -3.75 -14.16
C LEU A 121 -3.60 -4.95 -13.33
N TYR A 122 -4.47 -5.88 -12.97
CA TYR A 122 -4.10 -6.97 -12.07
C TYR A 122 -3.24 -8.03 -12.76
N ALA A 123 -3.58 -8.39 -14.01
CA ALA A 123 -2.84 -9.34 -14.84
C ALA A 123 -2.45 -10.65 -14.12
N GLU A 124 -3.34 -11.19 -13.27
CA GLU A 124 -3.02 -12.30 -12.33
C GLU A 124 -2.67 -13.61 -13.04
N GLU A 125 -3.23 -13.82 -14.23
CA GLU A 125 -2.97 -15.00 -15.07
C GLU A 125 -1.54 -15.02 -15.63
N ALA A 126 -0.83 -13.88 -15.61
CA ALA A 126 0.54 -13.75 -16.15
C ALA A 126 0.66 -14.31 -17.59
N LEU A 127 -0.32 -13.97 -18.42
CA LEU A 127 -0.42 -14.44 -19.81
C LEU A 127 0.69 -13.83 -20.67
N PRO A 128 1.24 -14.59 -21.64
CA PRO A 128 2.11 -14.03 -22.67
C PRO A 128 1.41 -12.95 -23.50
N LEU A 129 2.17 -12.02 -24.06
CA LEU A 129 1.61 -10.91 -24.86
C LEU A 129 0.75 -11.39 -26.03
N ALA A 130 1.18 -12.44 -26.74
CA ALA A 130 0.40 -13.04 -27.83
C ALA A 130 -1.00 -13.53 -27.38
N GLU A 131 -1.10 -14.03 -26.16
CA GLU A 131 -2.39 -14.50 -25.61
C GLU A 131 -3.28 -13.33 -25.20
N ILE A 132 -2.69 -12.28 -24.62
CA ILE A 132 -3.41 -11.04 -24.32
C ILE A 132 -3.93 -10.42 -25.63
N ALA A 133 -3.09 -10.36 -26.67
CA ALA A 133 -3.46 -9.86 -27.99
C ALA A 133 -4.67 -10.62 -28.57
N ARG A 134 -4.62 -11.95 -28.53
CA ARG A 134 -5.72 -12.80 -28.99
C ARG A 134 -7.03 -12.56 -28.24
N ARG A 135 -6.98 -12.33 -26.92
CA ARG A 135 -8.18 -12.15 -26.08
C ARG A 135 -8.75 -10.74 -26.10
N THR A 136 -7.91 -9.74 -26.35
CA THR A 136 -8.28 -8.32 -26.24
C THR A 136 -8.40 -7.62 -27.58
N GLY A 137 -7.87 -8.20 -28.65
CA GLY A 137 -7.86 -7.61 -30.00
C GLY A 137 -6.77 -6.56 -30.21
N PHE A 138 -5.96 -6.23 -29.20
CA PHE A 138 -4.82 -5.33 -29.32
C PHE A 138 -3.61 -6.00 -29.95
N ALA A 139 -2.79 -5.23 -30.67
CA ALA A 139 -1.46 -5.66 -31.07
C ALA A 139 -0.51 -5.75 -29.86
N GLU A 140 0.53 -6.59 -29.94
CA GLU A 140 1.50 -6.71 -28.84
C GLU A 140 2.20 -5.39 -28.49
N GLU A 141 2.42 -4.53 -29.49
CA GLU A 141 2.98 -3.19 -29.28
C GLU A 141 2.03 -2.32 -28.47
N GLU A 142 0.74 -2.29 -28.81
CA GLU A 142 -0.29 -1.58 -28.07
C GLU A 142 -0.39 -2.08 -26.62
N ILE A 143 -0.28 -3.40 -26.40
CA ILE A 143 -0.28 -3.96 -25.04
C ILE A 143 0.92 -3.48 -24.23
N ARG A 144 2.11 -3.40 -24.85
CA ARG A 144 3.31 -2.85 -24.18
C ARG A 144 3.11 -1.36 -23.87
N GLU A 145 2.52 -0.60 -24.79
CA GLU A 145 2.21 0.81 -24.58
C GLU A 145 1.20 1.04 -23.45
N ILE A 146 0.13 0.22 -23.35
CA ILE A 146 -0.84 0.30 -22.24
C ILE A 146 -0.16 -0.01 -20.90
N ASN A 147 0.73 -1.00 -20.86
CA ASN A 147 1.49 -1.30 -19.65
C ASN A 147 2.41 -0.13 -19.28
N ASP A 148 3.09 0.48 -20.25
CA ASP A 148 3.97 1.63 -20.03
C ASP A 148 3.18 2.85 -19.52
N LEU A 149 1.97 3.08 -20.05
CA LEU A 149 1.05 4.09 -19.52
C LEU A 149 0.68 3.83 -18.06
N LEU A 150 0.41 2.58 -17.67
CA LEU A 150 0.12 2.22 -16.28
C LEU A 150 1.32 2.46 -15.34
N VAL A 151 2.54 2.18 -15.82
CA VAL A 151 3.77 2.45 -15.07
C VAL A 151 3.97 3.95 -14.88
N GLU A 152 3.83 4.72 -15.96
CA GLU A 152 4.02 6.17 -15.96
C GLU A 152 2.93 6.90 -15.18
N PHE A 153 1.67 6.49 -15.31
CA PHE A 153 0.58 7.03 -14.50
C PHE A 153 0.84 6.78 -13.01
N GLY A 154 1.37 5.61 -12.63
CA GLY A 154 1.79 5.37 -11.24
C GLY A 154 2.87 6.33 -10.75
N ALA A 155 3.81 6.73 -11.61
CA ALA A 155 4.79 7.76 -11.29
C ALA A 155 4.15 9.16 -11.24
N GLN A 156 3.24 9.48 -12.15
CA GLN A 156 2.62 10.81 -12.32
C GLN A 156 1.42 11.11 -11.42
N ALA A 157 0.66 10.11 -10.97
CA ALA A 157 -0.51 10.27 -10.08
C ALA A 157 -0.13 10.92 -8.74
N GLU A 158 1.12 10.72 -8.29
CA GLU A 158 1.69 11.39 -7.11
C GLU A 158 2.03 12.88 -7.35
N PHE A 159 1.98 13.33 -8.61
CA PHE A 159 2.12 14.74 -9.04
C PHE A 159 0.77 15.41 -9.26
N ALA A 160 -0.26 14.64 -9.63
CA ALA A 160 -1.64 15.10 -9.84
C ALA A 160 -2.49 15.06 -8.54
N GLY A 161 -1.90 15.48 -7.42
CA GLY A 161 -2.72 15.85 -6.25
C GLY A 161 -3.71 16.95 -6.63
N PRO A 162 -4.90 17.03 -6.00
CA PRO A 162 -5.96 17.94 -6.44
C PRO A 162 -5.44 19.37 -6.49
N ALA A 163 -5.36 19.91 -7.71
CA ALA A 163 -5.17 21.32 -7.97
C ALA A 163 -6.50 22.03 -7.76
N GLU A 164 -6.99 22.08 -6.52
CA GLU A 164 -8.03 23.02 -6.08
C GLU A 164 -8.16 22.98 -4.54
N ALA A 165 -7.72 24.07 -3.90
CA ALA A 165 -8.16 24.56 -2.58
C ALA A 165 -8.03 23.66 -1.32
N ALA A 166 -7.08 22.72 -1.26
CA ALA A 166 -6.65 22.14 0.03
C ALA A 166 -5.18 22.51 0.31
N PRO A 167 -4.81 22.90 1.55
CA PRO A 167 -3.41 23.11 1.90
C PRO A 167 -2.66 21.82 1.58
N ALA A 168 -1.53 21.93 0.87
CA ALA A 168 -0.70 20.80 0.46
C ALA A 168 -0.62 19.77 1.59
N SER A 169 -1.31 18.64 1.43
CA SER A 169 -1.41 17.64 2.49
C SER A 169 0.00 17.21 2.83
N ALA A 170 0.40 17.33 4.11
CA ALA A 170 1.70 16.87 4.59
C ALA A 170 1.86 15.32 4.50
N TYR A 171 0.84 14.63 4.00
CA TYR A 171 0.74 13.19 3.92
C TYR A 171 0.48 12.73 2.48
N ALA A 172 1.11 11.63 2.08
CA ALA A 172 0.80 10.92 0.85
C ALA A 172 -0.47 10.08 1.03
N SER A 173 -1.52 10.39 0.26
CA SER A 173 -2.79 9.66 0.28
C SER A 173 -2.64 8.34 -0.47
N LEU A 174 -2.57 7.22 0.26
CA LEU A 174 -2.29 5.90 -0.33
C LEU A 174 -3.53 5.24 -0.95
N ALA A 175 -4.65 5.35 -0.24
CA ALA A 175 -5.87 4.63 -0.56
C ALA A 175 -7.10 5.34 0.03
N ALA A 176 -8.23 5.11 -0.60
CA ALA A 176 -9.54 5.27 0.03
C ALA A 176 -9.95 3.95 0.70
N ILE A 177 -10.81 4.07 1.69
CA ILE A 177 -11.51 2.94 2.32
C ILE A 177 -12.95 3.03 1.87
N SER A 178 -13.48 2.01 1.20
CA SER A 178 -14.89 1.88 0.85
C SER A 178 -15.58 0.83 1.70
N LEU A 179 -16.92 0.82 1.70
CA LEU A 179 -17.72 -0.21 2.36
C LEU A 179 -18.35 -1.11 1.31
N GLU A 180 -17.96 -2.37 1.33
CA GLU A 180 -18.29 -3.36 0.32
C GLU A 180 -18.94 -4.55 0.98
N GLN A 181 -20.18 -4.85 0.62
CA GLN A 181 -21.03 -5.79 1.37
C GLN A 181 -21.06 -5.46 2.89
N GLY A 182 -20.91 -4.17 3.23
CA GLY A 182 -20.85 -3.71 4.60
C GLY A 182 -19.50 -3.93 5.31
N GLU A 183 -18.44 -4.39 4.64
CA GLU A 183 -17.08 -4.52 5.18
C GLU A 183 -16.12 -3.47 4.60
N PRO A 184 -15.18 -2.92 5.40
CA PRO A 184 -14.18 -1.99 4.88
C PRO A 184 -13.22 -2.67 3.90
N ALA A 185 -13.04 -2.07 2.73
CA ALA A 185 -12.09 -2.51 1.72
C ALA A 185 -11.14 -1.38 1.32
N LEU A 186 -9.93 -1.73 0.92
CA LEU A 186 -8.92 -0.75 0.48
C LEU A 186 -9.05 -0.51 -1.02
N GLU A 187 -9.12 0.75 -1.42
CA GLU A 187 -9.09 1.21 -2.81
C GLU A 187 -7.86 2.08 -3.04
N PHE A 188 -6.85 1.52 -3.70
CA PHE A 188 -5.60 2.23 -3.92
C PHE A 188 -5.76 3.29 -5.01
N HIS A 189 -5.06 4.42 -4.84
CA HIS A 189 -5.05 5.53 -5.80
C HIS A 189 -4.03 5.32 -6.92
N SER A 190 -2.94 4.61 -6.63
CA SER A 190 -1.84 4.40 -7.58
C SER A 190 -1.87 2.96 -8.13
N PRO A 191 -1.70 2.74 -9.45
CA PRO A 191 -1.72 1.41 -10.05
C PRO A 191 -0.74 0.44 -9.40
N TYR A 192 0.50 0.87 -9.12
CA TYR A 192 1.51 -0.01 -8.55
C TYR A 192 1.12 -0.57 -7.17
N TRP A 193 0.25 0.12 -6.42
CA TRP A 193 -0.36 -0.39 -5.20
C TRP A 193 -1.52 -1.36 -5.50
N ALA A 194 -2.42 -0.99 -6.42
CA ALA A 194 -3.56 -1.82 -6.82
C ALA A 194 -3.13 -3.18 -7.42
N ARG A 195 -2.03 -3.19 -8.18
CA ARG A 195 -1.41 -4.39 -8.78
C ARG A 195 -0.82 -5.37 -7.76
N GLY A 196 -0.70 -4.96 -6.50
CA GLY A 196 -0.16 -5.82 -5.46
C GLY A 196 1.35 -5.98 -5.50
N ARG A 197 1.83 -7.12 -5.04
CA ARG A 197 3.25 -7.45 -4.93
C ARG A 197 3.73 -8.22 -6.14
N TYR A 198 5.03 -8.22 -6.39
CA TYR A 198 5.64 -9.16 -7.32
C TYR A 198 5.71 -10.56 -6.69
N GLN A 199 5.38 -11.59 -7.45
CA GLN A 199 5.60 -12.98 -7.13
C GLN A 199 6.67 -13.55 -8.08
N ILE A 200 7.75 -14.05 -7.50
CA ILE A 200 8.82 -14.75 -8.22
C ILE A 200 8.50 -16.25 -8.17
N ARG A 201 8.35 -16.86 -9.35
CA ARG A 201 8.17 -18.30 -9.53
C ARG A 201 9.54 -18.96 -9.60
N TYR A 202 10.09 -19.34 -8.45
CA TYR A 202 11.44 -19.90 -8.35
C TYR A 202 11.59 -21.26 -9.04
N ASP A 203 10.50 -22.01 -9.14
CA ASP A 203 10.38 -23.21 -9.98
C ASP A 203 10.75 -22.93 -11.44
N LEU A 204 10.19 -21.87 -12.02
CA LEU A 204 10.49 -21.46 -13.40
C LEU A 204 11.87 -20.78 -13.53
N LEU A 205 12.35 -20.12 -12.47
CA LEU A 205 13.65 -19.44 -12.49
C LEU A 205 14.80 -20.39 -12.85
N ASP A 206 14.79 -21.60 -12.30
CA ASP A 206 15.83 -22.59 -12.56
C ASP A 206 15.78 -23.13 -13.99
N GLU A 207 14.58 -23.30 -14.54
CA GLU A 207 14.40 -23.65 -15.96
C GLU A 207 14.93 -22.55 -16.88
N TRP A 208 14.65 -21.28 -16.55
CA TRP A 208 15.14 -20.14 -17.31
C TRP A 208 16.67 -20.08 -17.33
N LYS A 209 17.33 -20.34 -16.21
CA LYS A 209 18.81 -20.40 -16.16
C LYS A 209 19.38 -21.53 -17.01
N ARG A 210 18.71 -22.69 -17.06
CA ARG A 210 19.16 -23.85 -17.87
C ARG A 210 18.85 -23.69 -19.35
N SER A 211 17.84 -22.90 -19.71
CA SER A 211 17.34 -22.79 -21.07
C SER A 211 18.28 -22.10 -22.06
N GLY A 212 19.30 -21.38 -21.58
CA GLY A 212 20.16 -20.55 -22.43
C GLY A 212 19.47 -19.29 -22.98
N LEU A 213 18.22 -19.00 -22.58
CA LEU A 213 17.50 -17.79 -22.99
C LEU A 213 18.04 -16.51 -22.34
N LEU A 214 18.81 -16.65 -21.25
CA LEU A 214 19.47 -15.55 -20.58
C LEU A 214 20.92 -15.47 -21.04
N ASP A 215 21.32 -14.31 -21.58
CA ASP A 215 22.71 -14.08 -21.96
C ASP A 215 23.62 -13.89 -20.73
N GLY A 216 24.94 -13.88 -20.94
CA GLY A 216 25.91 -13.76 -19.86
C GLY A 216 25.84 -12.44 -19.08
N ARG A 217 25.30 -11.37 -19.69
CA ARG A 217 25.08 -10.07 -19.03
C ARG A 217 23.81 -10.12 -18.18
N GLU A 218 22.72 -10.66 -18.72
CA GLU A 218 21.44 -10.85 -18.04
C GLU A 218 21.61 -11.74 -16.80
N LEU A 219 22.36 -12.85 -16.90
CA LEU A 219 22.66 -13.72 -15.76
C LEU A 219 23.41 -13.00 -14.63
N LYS A 220 24.30 -12.06 -14.97
CA LYS A 220 25.02 -11.23 -13.99
C LYS A 220 24.11 -10.16 -13.35
N GLN A 221 23.14 -9.64 -14.10
CA GLN A 221 22.20 -8.60 -13.63
C GLN A 221 21.07 -9.18 -12.78
N LEU A 222 20.64 -10.40 -13.07
CA LEU A 222 19.50 -11.08 -12.46
C LEU A 222 19.50 -11.04 -10.92
N PRO A 223 20.58 -11.39 -10.18
CA PRO A 223 20.58 -11.32 -8.72
C PRO A 223 20.30 -9.92 -8.16
N ARG A 224 20.79 -8.88 -8.85
CA ARG A 224 20.56 -7.48 -8.45
C ARG A 224 19.10 -7.09 -8.67
N LEU A 225 18.53 -7.49 -9.80
CA LEU A 225 17.11 -7.26 -10.12
C LEU A 225 16.20 -7.95 -9.11
N LEU A 226 16.44 -9.23 -8.80
CA LEU A 226 15.64 -9.98 -7.83
C LEU A 226 15.69 -9.35 -6.43
N ARG A 227 16.88 -8.97 -5.94
CA ARG A 227 17.02 -8.25 -4.66
C ARG A 227 16.25 -6.93 -4.65
N LYS A 228 16.24 -6.22 -5.78
CA LYS A 228 15.49 -4.96 -5.92
C LYS A 228 13.99 -5.21 -5.80
N ILE A 229 13.47 -6.20 -6.53
CA ILE A 229 12.06 -6.62 -6.48
C ILE A 229 11.66 -7.06 -5.05
N GLU A 230 12.49 -7.87 -4.40
CA GLU A 230 12.27 -8.31 -3.01
C GLU A 230 12.19 -7.11 -2.06
N THR A 231 13.03 -6.10 -2.26
CA THR A 231 13.02 -4.87 -1.46
C THR A 231 11.75 -4.03 -1.71
N LEU A 232 11.31 -3.89 -2.96
CA LEU A 232 10.05 -3.22 -3.31
C LEU A 232 8.87 -3.94 -2.64
N ASN A 233 8.81 -5.27 -2.77
CA ASN A 233 7.80 -6.12 -2.15
C ASN A 233 7.74 -5.96 -0.64
N LEU A 234 8.90 -5.86 0.01
CA LEU A 234 9.00 -5.77 1.45
C LEU A 234 8.39 -4.48 1.99
N ARG A 235 8.68 -3.34 1.36
CA ARG A 235 8.01 -2.07 1.67
C ARG A 235 6.51 -2.19 1.45
N GLN A 236 6.09 -2.63 0.27
CA GLN A 236 4.67 -2.71 -0.07
C GLN A 236 3.90 -3.61 0.90
N ASN A 237 4.42 -4.80 1.18
CA ASN A 237 3.81 -5.75 2.09
C ASN A 237 3.72 -5.20 3.52
N THR A 238 4.78 -4.52 4.00
CA THR A 238 4.78 -3.96 5.36
C THR A 238 3.69 -2.91 5.54
N ILE A 239 3.60 -1.94 4.61
CA ILE A 239 2.59 -0.89 4.65
C ILE A 239 1.18 -1.48 4.43
N TYR A 240 1.02 -2.41 3.48
CA TYR A 240 -0.24 -3.09 3.24
C TYR A 240 -0.76 -3.80 4.50
N ARG A 241 0.10 -4.59 5.17
CA ARG A 241 -0.27 -5.30 6.42
C ARG A 241 -0.68 -4.35 7.53
N VAL A 242 -0.04 -3.18 7.62
CA VAL A 242 -0.44 -2.12 8.55
C VAL A 242 -1.83 -1.59 8.18
N LEU A 243 -2.04 -1.19 6.93
CA LEU A 243 -3.33 -0.68 6.42
C LEU A 243 -4.47 -1.68 6.61
N GLU A 244 -4.30 -2.92 6.17
CA GLU A 244 -5.30 -3.99 6.27
C GLU A 244 -5.65 -4.28 7.73
N SER A 245 -4.64 -4.37 8.60
CA SER A 245 -4.87 -4.57 10.04
C SER A 245 -5.65 -3.41 10.65
N LEU A 246 -5.31 -2.16 10.30
CA LEU A 246 -6.03 -0.98 10.77
C LEU A 246 -7.49 -0.98 10.29
N CYS A 247 -7.75 -1.30 9.02
CA CYS A 247 -9.10 -1.39 8.48
C CYS A 247 -9.93 -2.43 9.24
N ARG A 248 -9.37 -3.62 9.44
CA ARG A 248 -10.03 -4.70 10.19
C ARG A 248 -10.28 -4.32 11.66
N LEU A 249 -9.28 -3.72 12.33
CA LEU A 249 -9.40 -3.35 13.74
C LEU A 249 -10.42 -2.23 13.96
N GLN A 250 -10.47 -1.26 13.04
CA GLN A 250 -11.36 -0.10 13.12
C GLN A 250 -12.68 -0.30 12.36
N ALA A 251 -13.01 -1.53 11.95
CA ALA A 251 -14.18 -1.79 11.11
C ALA A 251 -15.49 -1.21 11.69
N LYS A 252 -15.72 -1.32 13.01
CA LYS A 252 -16.92 -0.75 13.65
C LYS A 252 -17.00 0.77 13.48
N TYR A 253 -15.89 1.47 13.64
CA TYR A 253 -15.80 2.91 13.41
C TYR A 253 -15.99 3.26 11.93
N LEU A 254 -15.32 2.53 11.03
CA LEU A 254 -15.40 2.75 9.58
C LEU A 254 -16.81 2.53 9.01
N LYS A 255 -17.61 1.63 9.60
CA LYS A 255 -18.99 1.38 9.20
C LYS A 255 -20.00 2.41 9.75
N SER A 256 -19.72 2.95 10.93
CA SER A 256 -20.71 3.74 11.69
C SER A 256 -20.40 5.24 11.74
N ARG A 257 -19.16 5.65 11.44
CA ARG A 257 -18.62 7.00 11.69
C ARG A 257 -18.55 7.39 13.17
N ARG A 258 -18.91 6.49 14.09
CA ARG A 258 -18.96 6.73 15.53
C ARG A 258 -17.59 6.54 16.17
N GLU A 259 -16.94 7.63 16.55
CA GLU A 259 -15.57 7.63 17.10
C GLU A 259 -15.45 6.82 18.40
N GLU A 260 -16.52 6.71 19.18
CA GLU A 260 -16.61 5.89 20.37
C GLU A 260 -16.51 4.38 20.09
N LEU A 261 -16.82 3.97 18.86
CA LEU A 261 -16.69 2.58 18.41
C LEU A 261 -15.28 2.28 17.86
N MET A 262 -14.35 3.23 17.89
CA MET A 262 -12.95 2.96 17.58
C MET A 262 -12.35 1.99 18.59
N ARG A 263 -11.67 0.96 18.07
CA ARG A 263 -10.95 0.00 18.91
C ARG A 263 -9.65 0.63 19.39
N PRO A 264 -9.41 0.74 20.72
CA PRO A 264 -8.13 1.20 21.21
C PRO A 264 -7.03 0.22 20.82
N ILE A 265 -5.98 0.73 20.17
CA ILE A 265 -4.79 -0.06 19.89
C ILE A 265 -3.55 0.84 19.91
N SER A 266 -2.54 0.42 20.67
CA SER A 266 -1.24 1.09 20.66
C SER A 266 -0.39 0.61 19.50
N LEU A 267 0.57 1.44 19.10
CA LEU A 267 1.55 1.07 18.09
C LEU A 267 2.30 -0.22 18.47
N GLN A 268 2.64 -0.40 19.76
CA GLN A 268 3.31 -1.61 20.26
C GLN A 268 2.42 -2.86 20.18
N GLN A 269 1.10 -2.70 20.32
CA GLN A 269 0.17 -3.82 20.16
C GLN A 269 0.05 -4.21 18.69
N LEU A 270 -0.08 -3.22 17.80
CA LEU A 270 -0.11 -3.48 16.35
C LEU A 270 1.19 -4.13 15.87
N ALA A 271 2.34 -3.63 16.32
CA ALA A 271 3.65 -4.19 15.98
C ALA A 271 3.78 -5.66 16.40
N ARG A 272 3.35 -6.01 17.61
CA ARG A 272 3.30 -7.41 18.08
C ARG A 272 2.37 -8.28 17.23
N GLN A 273 1.18 -7.80 16.89
CA GLN A 273 0.23 -8.53 16.05
C GLN A 273 0.77 -8.80 14.64
N LEU A 274 1.60 -7.89 14.11
CA LEU A 274 2.19 -8.01 12.78
C LEU A 274 3.58 -8.66 12.78
N GLU A 275 4.11 -9.05 13.94
CA GLU A 275 5.48 -9.56 14.09
C GLU A 275 6.54 -8.58 13.51
N LEU A 276 6.30 -7.28 13.70
CA LEU A 276 7.18 -6.19 13.28
C LEU A 276 7.72 -5.45 14.50
N SER A 277 8.82 -4.73 14.33
CA SER A 277 9.26 -3.80 15.37
C SER A 277 8.33 -2.58 15.46
N PRO A 278 8.19 -1.95 16.64
CA PRO A 278 7.46 -0.69 16.78
C PRO A 278 7.98 0.41 15.84
N SER A 279 9.30 0.50 15.65
CA SER A 279 9.87 1.48 14.72
C SER A 279 9.42 1.24 13.28
N THR A 280 9.38 -0.01 12.82
CA THR A 280 8.90 -0.35 11.47
C THR A 280 7.45 0.05 11.25
N VAL A 281 6.55 -0.24 12.22
CA VAL A 281 5.14 0.17 12.12
C VAL A 281 4.98 1.69 12.16
N SER A 282 5.76 2.37 13.01
CA SER A 282 5.77 3.84 13.06
C SER A 282 6.16 4.45 11.73
N ARG A 283 7.24 3.94 11.12
CA ARG A 283 7.74 4.40 9.81
C ARG A 283 6.75 4.11 8.70
N ALA A 284 6.14 2.93 8.70
CA ALA A 284 5.12 2.55 7.72
C ALA A 284 3.85 3.42 7.80
N ALA A 285 3.50 3.93 8.99
CA ALA A 285 2.35 4.82 9.17
C ALA A 285 2.70 6.31 8.99
N ALA A 286 3.97 6.69 9.16
CA ALA A 286 4.41 8.07 9.07
C ALA A 286 4.28 8.61 7.63
N GLY A 287 3.93 9.89 7.52
CA GLY A 287 3.85 10.59 6.22
C GLY A 287 2.76 10.10 5.28
N ARG A 288 1.83 9.25 5.75
CA ARG A 288 0.77 8.65 4.94
C ARG A 288 -0.62 8.94 5.47
N SER A 289 -1.57 9.02 4.57
CA SER A 289 -2.99 9.19 4.85
C SER A 289 -3.84 8.19 4.09
N VAL A 290 -5.08 8.02 4.56
CA VAL A 290 -6.16 7.31 3.87
C VAL A 290 -7.41 8.15 3.87
N ARG A 291 -8.19 8.06 2.79
CA ARG A 291 -9.53 8.62 2.72
C ARG A 291 -10.53 7.65 3.33
N LEU A 292 -11.30 8.10 4.32
CA LEU A 292 -12.33 7.30 4.98
C LEU A 292 -13.56 7.13 4.07
N PRO A 293 -14.48 6.19 4.38
CA PRO A 293 -15.65 5.91 3.52
C PRO A 293 -16.57 7.10 3.25
N TRP A 294 -16.56 8.08 4.15
CA TRP A 294 -17.34 9.32 4.01
C TRP A 294 -16.51 10.50 3.49
N GLY A 295 -15.40 10.24 2.78
CA GLY A 295 -14.60 11.22 2.05
C GLY A 295 -13.57 11.99 2.89
N ARG A 296 -13.60 11.90 4.22
CA ARG A 296 -12.61 12.58 5.08
C ARG A 296 -11.25 11.91 4.96
N GLU A 297 -10.21 12.66 4.59
CA GLU A 297 -8.83 12.17 4.64
C GLU A 297 -8.24 12.29 6.06
N VAL A 298 -7.57 11.24 6.53
CA VAL A 298 -6.92 11.20 7.85
C VAL A 298 -5.53 10.56 7.74
N PRO A 299 -4.54 10.98 8.55
CA PRO A 299 -3.27 10.30 8.60
C PRO A 299 -3.45 8.88 9.17
N LEU A 300 -2.66 7.90 8.71
CA LEU A 300 -2.76 6.50 9.18
C LEU A 300 -2.68 6.39 10.71
N ILE A 301 -1.84 7.21 11.33
CA ILE A 301 -1.66 7.25 12.79
C ILE A 301 -2.96 7.62 13.54
N ALA A 302 -3.90 8.31 12.90
CA ALA A 302 -5.19 8.64 13.51
C ALA A 302 -6.07 7.39 13.74
N LEU A 303 -5.83 6.31 12.99
CA LEU A 303 -6.48 5.00 13.16
C LEU A 303 -5.82 4.13 14.25
N LEU A 304 -4.81 4.65 14.94
CA LEU A 304 -4.17 4.06 16.12
C LEU A 304 -4.54 4.85 17.40
N PRO A 305 -5.83 4.92 17.79
CA PRO A 305 -6.21 5.68 18.97
C PRO A 305 -5.71 4.96 20.22
N GLY A 306 -4.92 5.68 21.03
CA GLY A 306 -4.57 5.23 22.37
C GLY A 306 -5.81 5.10 23.26
N ARG A 307 -5.76 4.21 24.25
CA ARG A 307 -6.86 3.94 25.19
C ARG A 307 -7.44 5.21 25.83
N ARG A 308 -6.58 6.16 26.24
CA ARG A 308 -7.01 7.44 26.83
C ARG A 308 -7.82 8.30 25.85
N ARG A 309 -7.49 8.28 24.54
CA ARG A 309 -8.21 9.04 23.52
C ARG A 309 -9.63 8.49 23.33
N VAL A 310 -9.78 7.17 23.19
CA VAL A 310 -11.10 6.54 23.05
C VAL A 310 -11.94 6.76 24.30
N LEU A 311 -11.35 6.58 25.49
CA LEU A 311 -12.02 6.85 26.76
C LEU A 311 -12.52 8.29 26.89
N ARG A 312 -11.70 9.27 26.50
CA ARG A 312 -12.11 10.68 26.46
C ARG A 312 -13.32 10.90 25.57
N ARG A 313 -13.36 10.25 24.39
CA ARG A 313 -14.47 10.43 23.45
C ARG A 313 -15.77 9.81 23.95
N ILE A 314 -15.72 8.60 24.49
CA ILE A 314 -16.89 7.93 25.10
C ILE A 314 -17.45 8.79 26.24
N LEU A 315 -16.59 9.23 27.16
CA LEU A 315 -17.02 10.02 28.31
C LEU A 315 -17.57 11.40 27.90
N ALA A 316 -17.00 12.04 26.89
CA ALA A 316 -17.53 13.31 26.37
C ALA A 316 -18.95 13.17 25.81
N LEU A 317 -19.23 12.11 25.04
CA LEU A 317 -20.56 11.85 24.48
C LEU A 317 -21.59 11.60 25.58
N TRP A 318 -21.27 10.75 26.55
CA TRP A 318 -22.18 10.48 27.67
C TRP A 318 -22.48 11.72 28.52
N LEU A 319 -21.50 12.61 28.71
CA LEU A 319 -21.71 13.87 29.42
C LEU A 319 -22.58 14.86 28.63
N GLU A 320 -22.58 14.78 27.30
CA GLU A 320 -23.46 15.57 26.44
C GLU A 320 -24.89 15.03 26.41
N GLU A 321 -25.06 13.70 26.45
CA GLU A 321 -26.37 13.03 26.47
C GLU A 321 -27.06 13.10 27.86
N GLU A 322 -26.33 12.85 28.94
CA GLU A 322 -26.92 12.70 30.30
C GLU A 322 -26.73 13.95 31.19
N GLY A 323 -25.96 14.94 30.73
CA GLY A 323 -25.55 16.09 31.53
C GLY A 323 -24.62 15.70 32.70
N PRO A 324 -24.31 16.63 33.63
CA PRO A 324 -23.36 16.40 34.72
C PRO A 324 -23.80 15.38 35.79
N ARG A 325 -24.96 14.72 35.63
CA ARG A 325 -25.63 13.90 36.67
C ARG A 325 -25.07 12.48 36.83
N GLY A 326 -24.32 11.97 35.87
CA GLY A 326 -23.67 10.65 36.01
C GLY A 326 -22.61 10.65 37.12
N THR A 327 -22.61 9.63 37.99
CA THR A 327 -21.53 9.44 38.98
C THR A 327 -20.30 8.83 38.33
N ASP A 328 -19.09 9.21 38.77
CA ASP A 328 -17.83 8.66 38.23
C ASP A 328 -17.75 7.12 38.38
N ALA A 329 -18.42 6.58 39.40
CA ALA A 329 -18.55 5.14 39.61
C ALA A 329 -19.48 4.49 38.57
N GLY A 330 -20.62 5.11 38.26
CA GLY A 330 -21.56 4.62 37.25
C GLY A 330 -20.96 4.63 35.85
N LEU A 331 -20.25 5.70 35.48
CA LEU A 331 -19.56 5.79 34.19
C LEU A 331 -18.44 4.75 34.07
N ALA A 332 -17.69 4.49 35.15
CA ALA A 332 -16.68 3.43 35.17
C ALA A 332 -17.30 2.02 35.02
N ALA A 333 -18.43 1.77 35.68
CA ALA A 333 -19.15 0.50 35.57
C ALA A 333 -19.69 0.30 34.14
N ARG A 334 -20.28 1.34 33.55
CA ARG A 334 -20.80 1.32 32.17
C ARG A 334 -19.69 1.10 31.14
N LEU A 335 -18.52 1.75 31.30
CA LEU A 335 -17.35 1.52 30.44
C LEU A 335 -16.88 0.06 30.47
N ARG A 336 -16.95 -0.57 31.64
CA ARG A 336 -16.62 -1.98 31.80
C ARG A 336 -17.68 -2.89 31.16
N GLN A 337 -18.97 -2.55 31.29
CA GLN A 337 -20.07 -3.36 30.78
C GLN A 337 -20.23 -3.25 29.26
N GLU A 338 -20.21 -2.05 28.70
CA GLU A 338 -20.47 -1.81 27.26
C GLU A 338 -19.22 -1.98 26.38
N PHE A 339 -18.04 -1.61 26.89
CA PHE A 339 -16.80 -1.58 26.11
C PHE A 339 -15.70 -2.51 26.63
N GLY A 340 -15.92 -3.19 27.77
CA GLY A 340 -14.90 -4.03 28.41
C GLY A 340 -13.71 -3.24 28.97
N ILE A 341 -13.82 -1.92 29.13
CA ILE A 341 -12.70 -1.05 29.51
C ILE A 341 -12.73 -0.80 31.03
N SER A 342 -11.84 -1.45 31.78
CA SER A 342 -11.69 -1.19 33.21
C SER A 342 -10.90 0.10 33.48
N VAL A 343 -11.54 1.10 34.08
CA VAL A 343 -10.91 2.39 34.46
C VAL A 343 -11.17 2.71 35.92
N SER A 344 -10.24 3.45 36.54
CA SER A 344 -10.44 3.94 37.89
C SER A 344 -11.38 5.15 37.90
N ARG A 345 -12.08 5.37 39.02
CA ARG A 345 -12.86 6.59 39.26
C ARG A 345 -12.06 7.87 39.03
N ARG A 346 -10.78 7.88 39.45
CA ARG A 346 -9.85 9.01 39.24
C ARG A 346 -9.60 9.30 37.76
N THR A 347 -9.53 8.28 36.92
CA THR A 347 -9.33 8.42 35.47
C THR A 347 -10.56 9.03 34.81
N VAL A 348 -11.76 8.62 35.22
CA VAL A 348 -13.02 9.22 34.76
C VAL A 348 -13.10 10.69 35.18
N ASN A 349 -12.81 10.98 36.45
CA ASN A 349 -12.80 12.34 36.97
C ASN A 349 -11.82 13.27 36.23
N ALA A 350 -10.57 12.80 36.03
CA ALA A 350 -9.56 13.55 35.28
C ALA A 350 -10.01 13.88 33.86
N VAL A 351 -10.68 12.93 33.18
CA VAL A 351 -11.25 13.16 31.85
C VAL A 351 -12.42 14.14 31.89
N ARG A 352 -13.29 14.08 32.90
CA ARG A 352 -14.40 15.05 33.09
C ARG A 352 -13.87 16.47 33.28
N LEU A 353 -12.85 16.65 34.13
CA LEU A 353 -12.21 17.94 34.37
C LEU A 353 -11.57 18.51 33.09
N GLU A 354 -10.89 17.67 32.31
CA GLU A 354 -10.32 18.07 31.02
C GLU A 354 -11.41 18.46 30.01
N ALA A 355 -12.51 17.71 29.93
CA ALA A 355 -13.63 18.00 29.02
C ALA A 355 -14.35 19.31 29.39
N ALA A 356 -14.46 19.62 30.69
CA ALA A 356 -15.00 20.89 31.16
C ALA A 356 -14.08 22.08 30.82
N ARG A 357 -12.76 21.89 30.85
CA ARG A 357 -11.77 22.93 30.52
C ARG A 357 -11.66 23.24 29.02
N GLY A 358 -12.08 22.34 28.14
CA GLY A 358 -12.08 22.55 26.69
C GLY A 358 -13.36 23.18 26.13
N LYS A 359 -14.34 23.51 26.99
CA LYS A 359 -15.59 24.21 26.63
C LYS A 359 -15.57 25.71 27.03
N SER A 360 -14.47 26.21 27.58
CA SER A 360 -14.16 27.64 27.77
C SER A 360 -13.13 28.07 26.74
#